data_AF-A0A5B6VSU3-F1
#
_entry.id   AF-A0A5B6VSU3-F1
#
_cell.length_a   1.000
_cell.length_b   1.000
_cell.length_c   1.000
_cell.angle_alpha   90.00
_cell.angle_beta   90.00
_cell.angle_gamma   90.00
#
_symmetry.space_group_name_H-M   'P 1'
#
loop_
_entity.id
_entity.type
_entity.pdbx_description
1 polymer ?
#
loop_
_entity_poly.entity_id
_entity_poly.type
_entity_poly.pdbx_seq_one_letter_code
_entity_poly.pdbx_strand_id
1 'polypeptide(L)' 'MSWAARELVIIVKKIDKIRRNFLWDCFDGKRKMAKVCWNHICSPKEKGGAGVVNLTIKNKALSAK' A
#
# COMPACT_ATOMS: atom_id res chain seq x y z
N MET A 1 24.20 4.18 -7.23
CA MET A 1 22.76 4.37 -7.52
C MET A 1 21.83 3.34 -6.83
N SER A 2 22.30 2.38 -6.02
CA SER A 2 21.44 1.33 -5.43
C SER A 2 20.75 1.70 -4.10
N TRP A 3 21.25 2.71 -3.36
CA TRP A 3 20.75 3.03 -2.02
C TRP A 3 19.38 3.73 -2.02
N ALA A 4 19.18 4.70 -2.92
CA ALA A 4 17.90 5.41 -3.05
C ALA A 4 16.72 4.47 -3.38
N ALA A 5 16.95 3.49 -4.26
CA ALA A 5 15.95 2.49 -4.61
C ALA A 5 15.56 1.62 -3.40
N ARG A 6 16.52 1.26 -2.53
CA ARG A 6 16.25 0.50 -1.30
C ARG A 6 15.46 1.33 -0.29
N GLU A 7 15.79 2.61 -0.15
CA GLU A 7 15.10 3.52 0.77
C GLU A 7 13.64 3.76 0.38
N LEU A 8 13.35 3.98 -0.90
CA LEU A 8 11.99 4.15 -1.40
C LEU A 8 11.12 2.91 -1.14
N VAL A 9 11.67 1.71 -1.27
CA VAL A 9 10.96 0.46 -0.95
C VAL A 9 10.57 0.41 0.54
N ILE A 10 11.46 0.85 1.43
CA ILE A 10 11.20 0.90 2.88
C ILE A 10 10.10 1.91 3.19
N ILE A 11 10.15 3.10 2.58
CA ILE A 11 9.17 4.16 2.77
C ILE A 11 7.78 3.71 2.26
N VAL A 12 7.72 3.14 1.06
CA VAL A 12 6.46 2.60 0.50
C VAL A 12 5.85 1.54 1.41
N LYS A 13 6.67 0.61 1.94
CA LYS A 13 6.20 -0.41 2.89
C LYS A 13 5.66 0.20 4.19
N LYS A 14 6.31 1.24 4.73
CA LYS A 14 5.84 1.96 5.92
C LYS A 14 4.49 2.65 5.67
N ILE A 15 4.34 3.34 4.54
CA ILE A 15 3.08 4.01 4.18
C ILE A 15 1.96 2.99 3.98
N ASP A 16 2.21 1.90 3.27
CA ASP A 16 1.21 0.83 3.09
C ASP A 16 0.84 0.16 4.42
N LYS A 17 1.77 0.07 5.38
CA LYS A 17 1.44 -0.40 6.73
C LYS A 17 0.47 0.57 7.43
N ILE A 18 0.73 1.88 7.39
CA ILE A 18 -0.16 2.89 7.98
C ILE A 18 -1.54 2.85 7.34
N ARG A 19 -1.62 2.77 6.01
CA ARG A 19 -2.90 2.70 5.29
C ARG A 19 -3.67 1.43 5.59
N ARG A 20 -2.98 0.28 5.69
CA ARG A 20 -3.59 -0.98 6.14
C ARG A 20 -4.11 -0.87 7.56
N ASN A 21 -3.32 -0.29 8.47
CA ASN A 21 -3.79 -0.06 9.82
C ASN A 21 -5.02 0.86 9.82
N PHE A 22 -5.05 1.95 9.06
CA PHE A 22 -6.26 2.77 8.97
C PHE A 22 -7.52 1.99 8.54
N LEU A 23 -7.38 1.01 7.63
CA LEU A 23 -8.50 0.23 7.09
C LEU A 23 -8.97 -0.92 8.00
N TRP A 24 -8.06 -1.57 8.73
CA TRP A 24 -8.39 -2.78 9.52
C TRP A 24 -7.97 -2.73 10.99
N ASP A 25 -7.23 -1.72 11.41
CA ASP A 25 -6.89 -1.52 12.83
C ASP A 25 -8.11 -0.94 13.54
N CYS A 26 -8.44 -1.52 14.68
CA CYS A 26 -9.42 -0.95 15.59
C CYS A 26 -8.67 -0.33 16.77
N PHE A 27 -9.22 0.77 17.30
CA PHE A 27 -8.72 1.48 18.48
C PHE A 27 -8.59 0.59 19.75
N ASP A 28 -9.21 -0.61 19.75
CA ASP A 28 -9.27 -1.58 20.86
C ASP A 28 -8.07 -2.56 20.93
N GLY A 29 -6.95 -2.28 20.23
CA GLY A 29 -5.71 -3.06 20.36
C GLY A 29 -5.75 -4.51 19.83
N LYS A 30 -6.89 -4.96 19.27
CA LYS A 30 -7.03 -6.29 18.66
C LYS A 30 -6.75 -6.24 17.18
N ARG A 31 -5.71 -6.96 16.75
CA ARG A 31 -5.32 -7.11 15.34
C ARG A 31 -6.40 -7.92 14.60
N LYS A 32 -7.29 -7.25 13.86
CA LYS A 32 -8.25 -7.94 12.98
C LYS A 32 -7.54 -8.46 11.73
N MET A 33 -7.88 -9.68 11.30
CA MET A 33 -7.43 -10.17 10.00
C MET A 33 -7.96 -9.26 8.90
N ALA A 34 -7.09 -8.95 7.92
CA ALA A 34 -7.50 -8.21 6.75
C ALA A 34 -8.61 -8.98 6.02
N LYS A 35 -9.80 -8.38 5.94
CA LYS A 35 -10.96 -9.00 5.28
C LYS A 35 -10.82 -9.05 3.76
N VAL A 36 -9.94 -8.25 3.18
CA VAL A 36 -9.76 -8.10 1.73
C VAL A 36 -8.26 -8.00 1.42
N CYS A 37 -7.81 -8.69 0.38
CA CYS A 37 -6.42 -8.61 -0.08
C CYS A 37 -6.02 -7.17 -0.45
N TRP A 38 -4.82 -6.75 -0.04
CA TRP A 38 -4.31 -5.41 -0.34
C TRP A 38 -4.29 -5.09 -1.84
N ASN A 39 -3.92 -6.06 -2.67
CA ASN A 39 -3.91 -5.91 -4.13
C ASN A 39 -5.31 -5.69 -4.72
N HIS A 40 -6.35 -6.29 -4.11
CA HIS A 40 -7.73 -6.09 -4.53
C HIS A 40 -8.21 -4.68 -4.19
N ILE A 41 -7.80 -4.13 -3.04
CA ILE A 41 -8.08 -2.75 -2.65
C ILE A 41 -7.41 -1.73 -3.58
N CYS A 42 -6.23 -2.07 -4.08
CA CYS A 42 -5.55 -1.26 -5.09
C CYS A 42 -6.17 -1.34 -6.50
N SER A 43 -7.14 -2.23 -6.72
CA SER A 43 -7.81 -2.34 -8.02
C SER A 43 -8.78 -1.18 -8.22
N PRO A 44 -9.06 -0.78 -9.49
CA PRO A 44 -10.04 0.26 -9.80
C PRO A 44 -11.44 -0.06 -9.23
N LYS A 45 -12.23 0.98 -8.99
CA LYS A 45 -13.58 0.84 -8.40
C LYS A 45 -14.51 0.07 -9.32
N GLU A 46 -14.33 0.23 -10.63
CA GLU A 46 -15.09 -0.47 -11.68
C GLU A 46 -14.84 -1.98 -11.64
N LYS A 47 -13.72 -2.42 -11.05
CA LYS A 47 -13.36 -3.83 -10.85
C LYS A 47 -13.65 -4.34 -9.42
N GLY A 48 -14.44 -3.60 -8.63
CA GLY A 48 -14.78 -3.97 -7.26
C GLY A 48 -13.70 -3.69 -6.21
N GLY A 49 -12.62 -2.99 -6.60
CA GLY A 49 -11.59 -2.52 -5.67
C GLY A 49 -11.94 -1.17 -5.03
N ALA A 50 -11.06 -0.68 -4.14
CA ALA A 50 -11.25 0.63 -3.51
C ALA A 50 -10.60 1.78 -4.30
N GLY A 51 -9.82 1.47 -5.35
CA GLY A 51 -9.07 2.46 -6.13
C GLY A 51 -7.85 3.03 -5.39
N VAL A 52 -7.32 2.34 -4.38
CA VAL A 52 -6.12 2.82 -3.67
C VAL A 52 -4.90 2.76 -4.58
N VAL A 53 -4.14 3.86 -4.65
CA VAL A 53 -2.97 3.92 -5.52
C VAL A 53 -1.90 2.94 -5.05
N ASN A 54 -1.50 2.04 -5.96
CA ASN A 54 -0.35 1.17 -5.75
C ASN A 54 0.95 1.97 -5.82
N LEU A 55 1.51 2.26 -4.64
CA LEU A 55 2.73 3.06 -4.49
C LEU A 55 3.96 2.40 -5.13
N THR A 56 4.00 1.08 -5.23
CA THR A 56 5.11 0.38 -5.89
C THR A 56 5.13 0.67 -7.39
N ILE A 57 3.96 0.62 -8.04
CA ILE A 57 3.82 0.96 -9.45
C ILE A 57 4.11 2.45 -9.68
N LYS A 58 3.56 3.32 -8.82
CA LYS A 58 3.81 4.76 -8.89
C LYS A 58 5.29 5.10 -8.74
N ASN A 59 6.00 4.46 -7.80
CA ASN A 59 7.43 4.66 -7.63
C ASN A 59 8.23 4.21 -8.85
N LYS A 60 7.92 3.03 -9.42
CA LYS A 60 8.56 2.55 -10.64
C LYS A 60 8.36 3.51 -11.82
N ALA A 61 7.14 4.02 -12.00
CA ALA A 61 6.84 4.98 -13.07
C ALA A 61 7.62 6.30 -12.90
N LEU A 62 7.74 6.80 -11.67
CA LEU A 62 8.50 8.01 -11.36
C LEU A 62 10.03 7.82 -11.48
N SER A 63 10.52 6.60 -11.29
CA SER A 63 11.94 6.25 -11.43
C SER A 63 12.35 5.87 -12.86
N ALA A 64 11.42 5.86 -13.83
CA ALA A 64 11.71 5.50 -15.23
C ALA A 64 12.29 6.67 -16.05
N LYS A 65 13.09 7.54 -15.40
CA LYS A 65 13.71 8.71 -16.00
C LYS A 65 15.22 8.66 -15.87
#